data_AF-A0A9D5BB56-F1
#
_entry.id   AF-A0A9D5BB56-F1
#
_cell.length_a   1.000
_cell.length_b   1.000
_cell.length_c   1.000
_cell.angle_alpha   90.00
_cell.angle_beta   90.00
_cell.angle_gamma   90.00
#
_symmetry.space_group_name_H-M   'P 1'
#
loop_
_entity.id
_entity.type
_entity.pdbx_description
1 polymer ?
#
loop_
_entity_poly.entity_id
_entity_poly.type
_entity_poly.pdbx_seq_one_letter_code
_entity_poly.pdbx_strand_id
1 'polypeptide(L)'
;MSPFPFLVLLIITLFSSFGDSLKVPFRVNDLLPVLPPGISWPVLNNLHSAVDLLPSFVGSVTPYNGSIEWKGACFFDNQAKLEFTDGDRNGSGFGGAILYLKTEEAHSWTCMDLYVFATPYRVTWDYYFSAREHTLKLDSWEEPAELEYVKQHGISVFLMPAGMLGTLLSLVDVLPLFSNTAWGQKSNLEFLKKHMGATFERRIQPWRATIDPADVHSGDFLAVSKIRGRWGGFETLEKWVTGAFAGHTAVCLKDDMGNLWVGESGHENEKVTSVMSMWTRMQPAYAANMWNEALNKRLGTEDLDLHDILLETEKRGITFDELLAIPEQDDWEYSDGKSTTCVAFILSMYKEAGIFGPISSSIQVTEFTIRDAYMLRIFEDNQTRLPRWCQNENDRLPFCQILGEYRMEFPGYNTLDPYANMNEHCPSLPPTYDRPSQC
;
A
#
# COMPACT_ATOMS: atom_id res chain seq x y z
N MET A 1 -1.25 53.19 -22.84
CA MET A 1 -1.82 52.93 -21.49
C MET A 1 -3.15 52.23 -21.70
N SER A 2 -3.18 50.92 -21.49
CA SER A 2 -4.35 50.07 -21.75
C SER A 2 -5.35 50.16 -20.57
N PRO A 3 -6.67 50.28 -20.80
CA PRO A 3 -7.68 50.45 -19.75
C PRO A 3 -8.08 49.14 -19.06
N PHE A 4 -7.41 48.02 -19.35
CA PHE A 4 -7.72 46.70 -18.82
C PHE A 4 -7.66 46.56 -17.28
N PRO A 5 -6.75 47.19 -16.52
CA PRO A 5 -6.67 46.93 -15.09
C PRO A 5 -7.77 47.64 -14.28
N PHE A 6 -8.45 48.63 -14.87
CA PHE A 6 -9.55 49.34 -14.21
C PHE A 6 -10.89 48.60 -14.30
N LEU A 7 -11.11 47.81 -15.37
CA LEU A 7 -12.35 47.04 -15.53
C LEU A 7 -12.42 45.86 -14.53
N VAL A 8 -11.29 45.22 -14.25
CA VAL A 8 -11.20 44.10 -13.29
C VAL A 8 -11.40 44.58 -11.85
N LEU A 9 -10.87 45.75 -11.49
CA LEU A 9 -11.07 46.33 -10.17
C LEU A 9 -12.52 46.82 -9.94
N LEU A 10 -13.19 47.29 -11.00
CA LEU A 10 -14.59 47.72 -10.93
C LEU A 10 -15.54 46.53 -10.72
N ILE A 11 -15.24 45.38 -11.33
CA ILE A 11 -16.00 44.14 -11.15
C ILE A 11 -15.88 43.66 -9.69
N ILE A 12 -14.66 43.63 -9.13
CA ILE A 12 -14.44 43.18 -7.74
C ILE A 12 -15.14 44.10 -6.72
N THR A 13 -15.20 45.41 -6.97
CA THR A 13 -15.85 46.38 -6.07
C THR A 13 -17.38 46.39 -6.19
N LEU A 14 -17.95 46.15 -7.37
CA LEU A 14 -19.40 46.00 -7.55
C LEU A 14 -19.96 44.70 -6.93
N PHE A 15 -19.15 43.64 -6.84
CA PHE A 15 -19.54 42.38 -6.16
C PHE A 15 -19.41 42.41 -4.63
N SER A 16 -18.85 43.47 -4.05
CA SER A 16 -18.66 43.58 -2.59
C SER A 16 -19.91 44.14 -1.85
N SER A 17 -20.97 44.50 -2.58
CA SER A 17 -22.13 45.23 -2.03
C SER A 17 -23.45 44.45 -1.98
N PHE A 18 -23.47 43.17 -2.34
CA PHE A 18 -24.65 42.32 -2.17
C PHE A 18 -24.29 41.12 -1.30
N GLY A 19 -24.69 41.19 -0.03
CA GLY A 19 -24.51 40.14 0.97
C GLY A 19 -25.47 38.98 0.76
N ASP A 20 -25.24 38.20 -0.29
CA ASP A 20 -25.71 36.83 -0.43
C ASP A 20 -24.55 35.99 -0.97
N SER A 21 -24.29 34.86 -0.31
CA SER A 21 -23.29 33.85 -0.71
C SER A 21 -23.54 33.42 -2.17
N LEU A 22 -22.84 34.03 -3.12
CA LEU A 22 -22.85 33.62 -4.51
C LEU A 22 -22.25 32.21 -4.60
N LYS A 23 -23.10 31.18 -4.75
CA LYS A 23 -22.65 29.82 -5.10
C LYS A 23 -21.99 29.88 -6.48
N VAL A 24 -20.68 30.05 -6.50
CA VAL A 24 -19.88 29.94 -7.73
C VAL A 24 -19.95 28.49 -8.23
N PRO A 25 -20.11 28.23 -9.54
CA PRO A 25 -20.31 26.87 -10.08
C PRO A 25 -19.05 26.01 -10.10
N PHE A 26 -17.99 26.43 -9.42
CA PHE A 26 -16.69 25.77 -9.38
C PHE A 26 -16.09 25.92 -7.97
N ARG A 27 -15.49 24.86 -7.43
CA ARG A 27 -14.60 24.99 -6.25
C ARG A 27 -13.19 25.30 -6.73
N VAL A 28 -12.44 26.09 -5.94
CA VAL A 28 -11.08 26.53 -6.28
C VAL A 28 -10.15 25.34 -6.55
N ASN A 29 -10.34 24.23 -5.83
CA ASN A 29 -9.57 22.99 -6.02
C ASN A 29 -9.84 22.33 -7.39
N ASP A 30 -11.02 22.54 -7.98
CA ASP A 30 -11.42 21.94 -9.26
C ASP A 30 -11.00 22.81 -10.47
N LEU A 31 -10.54 24.04 -10.24
CA LEU A 31 -10.03 24.97 -11.25
C LEU A 31 -8.51 24.93 -11.40
N LEU A 32 -7.81 24.27 -10.47
CA LEU A 32 -6.36 24.00 -10.55
C LEU A 32 -5.90 23.43 -11.91
N PRO A 33 -6.69 22.63 -12.66
CA PRO A 33 -6.32 22.12 -13.98
C PRO A 33 -6.27 23.18 -15.10
N VAL A 34 -6.99 24.29 -14.94
CA VAL A 34 -7.13 25.34 -15.98
C VAL A 34 -6.20 26.53 -15.70
N LEU A 35 -5.62 26.59 -14.50
CA LEU A 35 -4.75 27.67 -14.08
C LEU A 35 -3.30 27.48 -14.59
N PRO A 36 -2.58 28.57 -14.90
CA PRO A 36 -1.18 28.51 -15.28
C PRO A 36 -0.33 27.77 -14.23
N PRO A 37 0.70 26.99 -14.66
CA PRO A 37 1.51 26.15 -13.76
C PRO A 37 2.11 26.90 -12.55
N GLY A 38 2.39 28.19 -12.68
CA GLY A 38 2.94 29.01 -11.59
C GLY A 38 1.97 29.28 -10.42
N ILE A 39 0.67 29.08 -10.62
CA ILE A 39 -0.38 29.37 -9.61
C ILE A 39 -0.95 28.06 -9.02
N SER A 40 -1.03 26.99 -9.81
CA SER A 40 -1.57 25.70 -9.37
C SER A 40 -0.58 24.87 -8.55
N TRP A 41 0.72 24.93 -8.87
CA TRP A 41 1.76 24.09 -8.26
C TRP A 41 1.93 24.22 -6.72
N PRO A 42 1.84 25.42 -6.11
CA PRO A 42 1.96 25.56 -4.65
C PRO A 42 0.74 25.06 -3.87
N VAL A 43 -0.44 25.05 -4.49
CA VAL A 43 -1.70 24.59 -3.87
C VAL A 43 -1.87 23.08 -4.07
N LEU A 44 -1.46 22.55 -5.23
CA LEU A 44 -1.46 21.11 -5.53
C LEU A 44 -0.51 20.31 -4.63
N ASN A 45 0.61 20.89 -4.19
CA ASN A 45 1.53 20.21 -3.26
C ASN A 45 1.00 20.05 -1.82
N ASN A 46 -0.13 20.68 -1.48
CA ASN A 46 -0.78 20.57 -0.17
C ASN A 46 -2.07 19.72 -0.20
N LEU A 47 -2.46 19.22 -1.37
CA LEU A 47 -3.67 18.43 -1.55
C LEU A 47 -3.27 17.03 -2.00
N HIS A 48 -3.77 16.03 -1.26
CA HIS A 48 -3.65 14.60 -1.44
C HIS A 48 -2.51 13.92 -0.67
N SER A 49 -2.90 13.19 0.38
CA SER A 49 -2.06 12.19 1.05
C SER A 49 -1.96 10.98 0.13
N ALA A 50 -0.85 10.25 0.15
CA ALA A 50 -0.72 9.03 -0.64
C ALA A 50 -1.72 7.91 -0.22
N VAL A 51 -2.44 8.09 0.89
CA VAL A 51 -3.59 7.25 1.30
C VAL A 51 -4.84 7.52 0.44
N ASP A 52 -4.99 8.74 -0.11
CA ASP A 52 -6.09 9.10 -1.02
C ASP A 52 -5.98 8.39 -2.41
N LEU A 53 -4.96 7.54 -2.57
CA LEU A 53 -4.61 6.81 -3.79
C LEU A 53 -5.16 5.38 -3.81
N LEU A 54 -5.63 4.86 -2.68
CA LEU A 54 -6.19 3.52 -2.63
C LEU A 54 -7.62 3.53 -3.19
N PRO A 55 -7.95 2.65 -4.13
CA PRO A 55 -9.31 2.51 -4.63
C PRO A 55 -10.23 2.13 -3.48
N SER A 56 -11.22 2.97 -3.21
CA SER A 56 -12.27 2.71 -2.21
C SER A 56 -13.34 1.83 -2.82
N PHE A 57 -13.67 0.70 -2.19
CA PHE A 57 -14.75 -0.17 -2.66
C PHE A 57 -16.09 0.55 -2.51
N VAL A 58 -16.88 0.64 -3.58
CA VAL A 58 -18.19 1.31 -3.56
C VAL A 58 -19.36 0.34 -3.64
N GLY A 59 -19.19 -0.83 -4.24
CA GLY A 59 -20.24 -1.84 -4.36
C GLY A 59 -20.03 -2.80 -5.53
N SER A 60 -20.93 -3.77 -5.68
CA SER A 60 -20.90 -4.73 -6.79
C SER A 60 -22.16 -4.64 -7.66
N VAL A 61 -21.97 -4.46 -8.98
CA VAL A 61 -23.07 -4.35 -9.93
C VAL A 61 -23.46 -5.73 -10.43
N THR A 62 -24.58 -6.25 -9.93
CA THR A 62 -25.12 -7.54 -10.34
C THR A 62 -26.12 -7.39 -11.50
N PRO A 63 -26.30 -8.42 -12.33
CA PRO A 63 -27.26 -8.38 -13.43
C PRO A 63 -28.73 -8.51 -12.98
N TYR A 64 -28.99 -8.96 -11.75
CA TYR A 64 -30.34 -9.33 -11.29
C TYR A 64 -30.92 -8.42 -10.19
N ASN A 65 -30.10 -7.78 -9.35
CA ASN A 65 -30.58 -6.95 -8.23
C ASN A 65 -30.86 -5.47 -8.62
N GLY A 66 -31.07 -5.20 -9.92
CA GLY A 66 -31.30 -3.84 -10.40
C GLY A 66 -30.03 -3.00 -10.39
N SER A 67 -30.14 -1.77 -9.94
CA SER A 67 -29.03 -0.81 -9.94
C SER A 67 -28.49 -0.54 -8.54
N ILE A 68 -27.17 -0.39 -8.42
CA ILE A 68 -26.53 0.08 -7.19
C ILE A 68 -26.37 1.59 -7.22
N GLU A 69 -26.33 2.22 -6.05
CA GLU A 69 -26.15 3.67 -5.90
C GLU A 69 -25.02 3.98 -4.93
N TRP A 70 -24.22 5.00 -5.22
CA TRP A 70 -23.15 5.45 -4.32
C TRP A 70 -22.84 6.93 -4.53
N LYS A 71 -22.12 7.50 -3.54
CA LYS A 71 -21.58 8.86 -3.61
C LYS A 71 -20.15 8.82 -4.13
N GLY A 72 -19.92 9.50 -5.25
CA GLY A 72 -18.61 9.72 -5.84
C GLY A 72 -17.89 10.91 -5.20
N ALA A 73 -16.67 11.18 -5.66
CA ALA A 73 -15.94 12.37 -5.25
C ALA A 73 -16.50 13.61 -5.98
N CYS A 74 -16.83 13.48 -7.26
CA CYS A 74 -17.39 14.51 -8.13
C CYS A 74 -18.92 14.50 -8.21
N PHE A 75 -19.52 13.31 -8.32
CA PHE A 75 -20.95 13.13 -8.51
C PHE A 75 -21.55 12.50 -7.26
N PHE A 76 -22.58 13.11 -6.69
CA PHE A 76 -23.13 12.61 -5.42
C PHE A 76 -24.22 11.56 -5.58
N ASP A 77 -24.88 11.52 -6.73
CA ASP A 77 -25.95 10.57 -7.00
C ASP A 77 -25.56 9.73 -8.21
N ASN A 78 -24.73 8.71 -7.98
CA ASN A 78 -24.34 7.77 -9.02
C ASN A 78 -25.17 6.51 -8.95
N GLN A 79 -25.45 5.94 -10.12
CA GLN A 79 -26.18 4.68 -10.26
C GLN A 79 -25.54 3.81 -11.34
N ALA A 80 -25.45 2.50 -11.11
CA ALA A 80 -24.91 1.55 -12.08
C ALA A 80 -25.84 0.35 -12.28
N LYS A 81 -26.00 -0.10 -13.53
CA LYS A 81 -26.66 -1.37 -13.87
C LYS A 81 -25.84 -2.15 -14.89
N LEU A 82 -25.97 -3.47 -14.88
CA LEU A 82 -25.24 -4.37 -15.77
C LEU A 82 -26.21 -5.15 -16.66
N GLU A 83 -25.94 -5.19 -17.96
CA GLU A 83 -26.69 -6.00 -18.93
C GLU A 83 -25.74 -6.91 -19.70
N PHE A 84 -26.04 -8.20 -19.79
CA PHE A 84 -25.24 -9.14 -20.58
C PHE A 84 -25.46 -8.97 -22.08
N THR A 85 -24.40 -9.20 -22.86
CA THR A 85 -24.47 -9.25 -24.33
C THR A 85 -24.18 -10.67 -24.81
N ASP A 86 -25.01 -11.17 -25.72
CA ASP A 86 -24.81 -12.49 -26.33
C ASP A 86 -23.53 -12.55 -27.18
N GLY A 87 -22.91 -13.73 -27.24
CA GLY A 87 -21.76 -13.98 -28.10
C GLY A 87 -22.15 -14.10 -29.58
N ASP A 88 -21.29 -13.59 -30.48
CA ASP A 88 -21.51 -13.69 -31.92
C ASP A 88 -21.56 -15.16 -32.35
N ARG A 89 -22.62 -15.56 -33.07
CA ARG A 89 -22.83 -16.94 -33.57
C ARG A 89 -21.71 -17.49 -34.46
N ASN A 90 -20.76 -16.65 -34.88
CA ASN A 90 -19.63 -16.99 -35.75
C ASN A 90 -18.24 -16.69 -35.13
N GLY A 91 -18.17 -16.27 -33.87
CA GLY A 91 -16.92 -15.97 -33.16
C GLY A 91 -16.82 -16.77 -31.86
N SER A 92 -15.62 -17.20 -31.50
CA SER A 92 -15.30 -17.99 -30.29
C SER A 92 -15.44 -17.22 -28.96
N GLY A 93 -16.29 -16.19 -28.89
CA GLY A 93 -16.42 -15.32 -27.72
C GLY A 93 -17.51 -15.79 -26.77
N PHE A 94 -17.22 -15.85 -25.47
CA PHE A 94 -18.13 -16.31 -24.42
C PHE A 94 -19.31 -15.35 -24.10
N GLY A 95 -19.65 -14.41 -24.99
CA GLY A 95 -20.52 -13.26 -24.68
C GLY A 95 -19.80 -12.22 -23.82
N GLY A 96 -20.47 -11.13 -23.48
CA GLY A 96 -19.89 -9.97 -22.77
C GLY A 96 -20.91 -9.25 -21.89
N ALA A 97 -20.66 -7.98 -21.58
CA ALA A 97 -21.63 -7.13 -20.88
C ALA A 97 -21.50 -5.65 -21.24
N ILE A 98 -22.56 -4.90 -21.01
CA ILE A 98 -22.57 -3.46 -20.99
C ILE A 98 -22.94 -3.01 -19.58
N LEU A 99 -22.01 -2.29 -18.96
CA LEU A 99 -22.25 -1.60 -17.71
C LEU A 99 -22.75 -0.18 -18.03
N TYR A 100 -23.98 0.12 -17.64
CA TYR A 100 -24.54 1.46 -17.74
C TYR A 100 -24.30 2.19 -16.42
N LEU A 101 -23.63 3.34 -16.52
CA LEU A 101 -23.29 4.17 -15.37
C LEU A 101 -23.96 5.54 -15.53
N LYS A 102 -24.88 5.87 -14.64
CA LYS A 102 -25.51 7.18 -14.56
C LYS A 102 -24.81 7.98 -13.47
N THR A 103 -24.34 9.16 -13.82
CA THR A 103 -23.71 10.09 -12.87
C THR A 103 -24.55 11.35 -12.76
N GLU A 104 -24.95 11.76 -11.56
CA GLU A 104 -25.80 12.93 -11.30
C GLU A 104 -25.29 13.78 -10.13
N GLU A 105 -25.83 15.00 -10.00
CA GLU A 105 -25.47 15.96 -8.94
C GLU A 105 -23.96 16.25 -8.87
N ALA A 106 -23.37 16.63 -10.02
CA ALA A 106 -21.99 17.09 -10.08
C ALA A 106 -21.80 18.32 -9.20
N HIS A 107 -20.90 18.25 -8.22
CA HIS A 107 -20.66 19.39 -7.33
C HIS A 107 -19.87 20.53 -7.99
N SER A 108 -19.31 20.27 -9.18
CA SER A 108 -18.50 21.21 -9.95
C SER A 108 -18.50 20.82 -11.43
N TRP A 109 -18.43 21.79 -12.32
CA TRP A 109 -18.42 21.54 -13.77
C TRP A 109 -17.11 20.96 -14.30
N THR A 110 -16.04 21.00 -13.51
CA THR A 110 -14.70 20.53 -13.89
C THR A 110 -14.22 19.34 -13.08
N CYS A 111 -15.03 18.84 -12.14
CA CYS A 111 -14.66 17.65 -11.37
C CYS A 111 -14.78 16.38 -12.22
N MET A 112 -14.10 15.32 -11.79
CA MET A 112 -14.17 14.01 -12.41
C MET A 112 -14.04 12.90 -11.38
N ASP A 113 -14.71 11.79 -11.63
CA ASP A 113 -14.49 10.54 -10.91
C ASP A 113 -13.74 9.55 -11.79
N LEU A 114 -12.85 8.79 -11.17
CA LEU A 114 -12.15 7.67 -11.79
C LEU A 114 -12.59 6.39 -11.07
N TYR A 115 -13.07 5.42 -11.84
CA TYR A 115 -13.54 4.15 -11.31
C TYR A 115 -12.68 2.99 -11.84
N VAL A 116 -12.45 2.02 -10.97
CA VAL A 116 -11.88 0.72 -11.31
C VAL A 116 -13.01 -0.31 -11.21
N PHE A 117 -13.17 -1.11 -12.25
CA PHE A 117 -14.15 -2.19 -12.34
C PHE A 117 -13.41 -3.52 -12.37
N ALA A 118 -13.67 -4.39 -11.41
CA ALA A 118 -12.93 -5.62 -11.23
C ALA A 118 -13.85 -6.84 -11.09
N THR A 119 -13.40 -7.93 -11.69
CA THR A 119 -13.81 -9.31 -11.40
C THR A 119 -12.54 -10.08 -10.99
N PRO A 120 -12.63 -11.28 -10.43
CA PRO A 120 -11.46 -12.16 -10.27
C PRO A 120 -10.69 -12.36 -11.59
N TYR A 121 -11.31 -12.19 -12.74
CA TYR A 121 -10.68 -12.52 -14.01
C TYR A 121 -10.13 -11.29 -14.74
N ARG A 122 -10.67 -10.08 -14.48
CA ARG A 122 -10.25 -8.85 -15.16
C ARG A 122 -10.28 -7.61 -14.26
N VAL A 123 -9.44 -6.64 -14.60
CA VAL A 123 -9.55 -5.26 -14.10
C VAL A 123 -9.62 -4.33 -15.29
N THR A 124 -10.61 -3.44 -15.29
CA THR A 124 -10.73 -2.33 -16.23
C THR A 124 -11.01 -1.05 -15.45
N TRP A 125 -10.92 0.09 -16.11
CA TRP A 125 -11.09 1.39 -15.48
C TRP A 125 -11.66 2.39 -16.48
N ASP A 126 -12.39 3.36 -15.98
CA ASP A 126 -12.97 4.43 -16.80
C ASP A 126 -13.13 5.71 -15.96
N TYR A 127 -13.28 6.84 -16.63
CA TYR A 127 -13.39 8.15 -15.99
C TYR A 127 -14.61 8.92 -16.51
N TYR A 128 -15.24 9.66 -15.61
CA TYR A 128 -16.47 10.41 -15.90
C TYR A 128 -16.29 11.86 -15.47
N PHE A 129 -16.57 12.78 -16.39
CA PHE A 129 -16.39 14.23 -16.22
C PHE A 129 -17.68 15.02 -16.48
N SER A 130 -18.79 14.35 -16.76
CA SER A 130 -20.09 14.97 -16.98
C SER A 130 -21.20 14.14 -16.36
N ALA A 131 -22.17 14.83 -15.75
CA ALA A 131 -23.36 14.22 -15.18
C ALA A 131 -24.30 13.79 -16.32
N ARG A 132 -24.17 12.53 -16.73
CA ARG A 132 -24.96 11.90 -17.78
C ARG A 132 -24.92 10.38 -17.62
N GLU A 133 -25.60 9.70 -18.53
CA GLU A 133 -25.46 8.26 -18.73
C GLU A 133 -24.20 7.95 -19.56
N HIS A 134 -23.44 6.96 -19.10
CA HIS A 134 -22.24 6.44 -19.73
C HIS A 134 -22.36 4.92 -19.87
N THR A 135 -21.54 4.35 -20.74
CA THR A 135 -21.53 2.91 -21.00
C THR A 135 -20.10 2.41 -21.05
N LEU A 136 -19.79 1.41 -20.23
CA LEU A 136 -18.56 0.64 -20.30
C LEU A 136 -18.86 -0.73 -20.90
N LYS A 137 -18.28 -1.02 -22.06
CA LYS A 137 -18.50 -2.28 -22.78
C LYS A 137 -17.40 -3.28 -22.47
N LEU A 138 -17.80 -4.49 -22.09
CA LEU A 138 -16.96 -5.68 -21.98
C LEU A 138 -17.27 -6.56 -23.19
N ASP A 139 -16.37 -6.56 -24.18
CA ASP A 139 -16.62 -7.19 -25.48
C ASP A 139 -16.75 -8.72 -25.40
N SER A 140 -15.90 -9.36 -24.60
CA SER A 140 -15.99 -10.79 -24.32
C SER A 140 -15.51 -11.14 -22.92
N TRP A 141 -16.09 -12.16 -22.29
CA TRP A 141 -15.57 -12.79 -21.08
C TRP A 141 -14.23 -13.48 -21.36
N GLU A 142 -13.28 -13.41 -20.43
CA GLU A 142 -11.94 -14.02 -20.59
C GLU A 142 -12.09 -15.55 -20.55
N GLU A 143 -12.92 -16.03 -19.63
CA GLU A 143 -13.19 -17.45 -19.41
C GLU A 143 -14.67 -17.68 -19.05
N PRO A 144 -15.22 -18.89 -19.28
CA PRO A 144 -16.59 -19.23 -18.84
C PRO A 144 -16.82 -19.03 -17.34
N ALA A 145 -15.77 -19.21 -16.52
CA ALA A 145 -15.83 -19.03 -15.08
C ALA A 145 -16.04 -17.56 -14.68
N GLU A 146 -15.58 -16.61 -15.49
CA GLU A 146 -15.86 -15.19 -15.29
C GLU A 146 -17.34 -14.86 -15.47
N LEU A 147 -17.95 -15.39 -16.54
CA LEU A 147 -19.38 -15.21 -16.78
C LEU A 147 -20.20 -15.75 -15.59
N GLU A 148 -19.84 -16.92 -15.08
CA GLU A 148 -20.53 -17.52 -13.95
C GLU A 148 -20.34 -16.71 -12.67
N TYR A 149 -19.12 -16.23 -12.41
CA TYR A 149 -18.84 -15.32 -11.30
C TYR A 149 -19.69 -14.05 -11.40
N VAL A 150 -19.73 -13.38 -12.56
CA VAL A 150 -20.47 -12.11 -12.72
C VAL A 150 -21.98 -12.30 -12.58
N LYS A 151 -22.52 -13.47 -12.97
CA LYS A 151 -23.94 -13.79 -12.73
C LYS A 151 -24.27 -13.86 -11.24
N GLN A 152 -23.38 -14.45 -10.45
CA GLN A 152 -23.62 -14.69 -9.03
C GLN A 152 -23.27 -13.44 -8.19
N HIS A 153 -22.17 -12.76 -8.54
CA HIS A 153 -21.50 -11.80 -7.66
C HIS A 153 -21.42 -10.38 -8.25
N GLY A 154 -21.64 -10.23 -9.56
CA GLY A 154 -21.54 -8.94 -10.25
C GLY A 154 -20.10 -8.47 -10.48
N ILE A 155 -19.97 -7.21 -10.91
CA ILE A 155 -18.69 -6.54 -11.13
C ILE A 155 -18.44 -5.58 -9.96
N SER A 156 -17.31 -5.76 -9.26
CA SER A 156 -16.89 -4.86 -8.18
C SER A 156 -16.45 -3.52 -8.73
N VAL A 157 -16.96 -2.45 -8.13
CA VAL A 157 -16.65 -1.07 -8.50
C VAL A 157 -15.86 -0.44 -7.36
N PHE A 158 -14.77 0.24 -7.71
CA PHE A 158 -13.97 1.00 -6.80
C PHE A 158 -13.82 2.44 -7.29
N LEU A 159 -13.98 3.41 -6.40
CA LEU A 159 -13.75 4.82 -6.67
C LEU A 159 -12.34 5.21 -6.26
N MET A 160 -11.65 5.93 -7.13
CA MET A 160 -10.39 6.61 -6.83
C MET A 160 -10.70 8.00 -6.27
N PRO A 161 -10.59 8.23 -4.95
CA PRO A 161 -11.06 9.47 -4.32
C PRO A 161 -10.31 10.73 -4.81
N ALA A 162 -9.07 10.55 -5.29
CA ALA A 162 -8.23 11.63 -5.81
C ALA A 162 -8.41 11.93 -7.33
N GLY A 163 -9.25 11.21 -8.06
CA GLY A 163 -9.51 11.41 -9.50
C GLY A 163 -8.29 11.17 -10.43
N MET A 164 -8.40 11.49 -11.73
CA MET A 164 -7.32 11.27 -12.71
C MET A 164 -6.11 12.17 -12.46
N LEU A 165 -6.30 13.42 -12.02
CA LEU A 165 -5.18 14.33 -11.75
C LEU A 165 -4.38 13.87 -10.52
N GLY A 166 -5.05 13.47 -9.43
CA GLY A 166 -4.39 12.87 -8.27
C GLY A 166 -3.70 11.56 -8.62
N THR A 167 -4.32 10.71 -9.45
CA THR A 167 -3.73 9.45 -9.91
C THR A 167 -2.54 9.66 -10.86
N LEU A 168 -2.62 10.59 -11.82
CA LEU A 168 -1.55 10.90 -12.78
C LEU A 168 -0.39 11.64 -12.12
N LEU A 169 -0.66 12.60 -11.23
CA LEU A 169 0.36 13.25 -10.41
C LEU A 169 1.04 12.26 -9.47
N SER A 170 0.31 11.29 -8.93
CA SER A 170 0.89 10.25 -8.07
C SER A 170 1.67 9.21 -8.85
N LEU A 171 1.27 8.88 -10.08
CA LEU A 171 2.11 8.09 -10.99
C LEU A 171 3.42 8.81 -11.33
N VAL A 172 3.44 10.15 -11.36
CA VAL A 172 4.69 10.92 -11.52
C VAL A 172 5.62 10.75 -10.32
N ASP A 173 5.10 10.63 -9.09
CA ASP A 173 5.93 10.40 -7.89
C ASP A 173 6.29 8.90 -7.71
N VAL A 174 5.43 7.97 -8.16
CA VAL A 174 5.58 6.52 -7.93
C VAL A 174 6.30 5.78 -9.06
N LEU A 175 6.02 6.07 -10.34
CA LEU A 175 6.69 5.40 -11.46
C LEU A 175 8.22 5.57 -11.46
N PRO A 176 8.80 6.72 -11.09
CA PRO A 176 10.25 6.88 -10.98
C PRO A 176 10.90 5.93 -9.98
N LEU A 177 10.18 5.52 -8.93
CA LEU A 177 10.71 4.69 -7.85
C LEU A 177 11.24 3.35 -8.36
N PHE A 178 10.63 2.83 -9.43
CA PHE A 178 10.99 1.56 -10.05
C PHE A 178 12.13 1.68 -11.08
N SER A 179 12.65 2.89 -11.32
CA SER A 179 13.79 3.09 -12.20
C SER A 179 15.10 2.65 -11.55
N ASN A 180 15.89 1.80 -12.23
CA ASN A 180 17.22 1.38 -11.76
C ASN A 180 18.34 2.41 -12.05
N THR A 181 17.97 3.67 -12.27
CA THR A 181 18.90 4.76 -12.59
C THR A 181 19.26 5.57 -11.35
N ALA A 182 20.25 6.46 -11.47
CA ALA A 182 20.53 7.45 -10.42
C ALA A 182 19.32 8.39 -10.17
N TRP A 183 18.50 8.63 -11.21
CA TRP A 183 17.26 9.37 -11.07
C TRP A 183 16.23 8.60 -10.24
N GLY A 184 16.07 7.29 -10.47
CA GLY A 184 15.21 6.45 -9.63
C GLY A 184 15.67 6.41 -8.17
N GLN A 185 16.97 6.23 -7.92
CA GLN A 185 17.53 6.31 -6.57
C GLN A 185 17.23 7.65 -5.90
N LYS A 186 17.43 8.77 -6.60
CA LYS A 186 17.10 10.09 -6.10
C LYS A 186 15.60 10.22 -5.79
N SER A 187 14.74 9.71 -6.67
CA SER A 187 13.29 9.75 -6.49
C SER A 187 12.84 8.94 -5.27
N ASN A 188 13.44 7.77 -5.03
CA ASN A 188 13.20 6.98 -3.81
C ASN A 188 13.55 7.76 -2.54
N LEU A 189 14.71 8.42 -2.51
CA LEU A 189 15.11 9.23 -1.35
C LEU A 189 14.21 10.44 -1.15
N GLU A 190 13.84 11.13 -2.24
CA GLU A 190 12.93 12.28 -2.17
C GLU A 190 11.53 11.86 -1.70
N PHE A 191 11.06 10.69 -2.13
CA PHE A 191 9.79 10.11 -1.67
C PHE A 191 9.82 9.82 -0.16
N LEU A 192 10.81 9.07 0.33
CA LEU A 192 10.96 8.75 1.76
C LEU A 192 11.13 10.01 2.60
N LYS A 193 11.88 11.00 2.11
CA LYS A 193 12.02 12.30 2.77
C LYS A 193 10.70 13.07 2.84
N LYS A 194 9.95 13.12 1.74
CA LYS A 194 8.67 13.84 1.63
C LYS A 194 7.59 13.20 2.51
N HIS A 195 7.52 11.87 2.54
CA HIS A 195 6.40 11.14 3.15
C HIS A 195 6.69 10.58 4.55
N MET A 196 7.96 10.38 4.91
CA MET A 196 8.36 9.82 6.21
C MET A 196 9.30 10.72 7.01
N GLY A 197 9.74 11.84 6.43
CA GLY A 197 10.75 12.70 7.06
C GLY A 197 12.15 12.07 7.14
N ALA A 198 12.40 10.99 6.39
CA ALA A 198 13.70 10.31 6.38
C ALA A 198 14.81 11.20 5.81
N THR A 199 16.01 11.17 6.39
CA THR A 199 17.11 12.03 5.92
C THR A 199 18.05 11.31 4.95
N PHE A 200 18.37 10.04 5.24
CA PHE A 200 19.37 9.22 4.55
C PHE A 200 20.61 10.04 4.19
N GLU A 201 21.29 10.57 5.21
CA GLU A 201 22.51 11.37 5.01
C GLU A 201 23.63 10.54 4.37
N ARG A 202 24.38 11.14 3.43
CA ARG A 202 25.50 10.42 2.80
C ARG A 202 26.65 10.24 3.77
N ARG A 203 27.16 9.02 3.86
CA ARG A 203 28.33 8.64 4.66
C ARG A 203 29.62 9.04 3.98
N ILE A 204 30.64 9.29 4.79
CA ILE A 204 32.02 9.49 4.33
C ILE A 204 32.56 8.13 3.88
N GLN A 205 33.27 8.08 2.74
CA GLN A 205 33.89 6.85 2.25
C GLN A 205 35.01 6.37 3.20
N PRO A 206 35.24 5.05 3.31
CA PRO A 206 34.61 3.96 2.55
C PRO A 206 33.22 3.58 3.06
N TRP A 207 32.31 3.22 2.15
CA TRP A 207 30.94 2.80 2.47
C TRP A 207 30.82 1.33 2.87
N ARG A 208 31.93 0.70 3.23
CA ARG A 208 32.02 -0.71 3.59
C ARG A 208 32.95 -0.86 4.79
N ALA A 209 32.49 -1.58 5.81
CA ALA A 209 33.32 -2.01 6.92
C ALA A 209 34.02 -3.34 6.58
N THR A 210 35.23 -3.52 7.11
CA THR A 210 35.88 -4.83 7.16
C THR A 210 35.45 -5.52 8.45
N ILE A 211 34.64 -6.57 8.31
CA ILE A 211 34.06 -7.32 9.42
C ILE A 211 34.99 -8.47 9.79
N ASP A 212 35.21 -8.69 11.08
CA ASP A 212 35.78 -9.94 11.59
C ASP A 212 34.64 -10.94 11.86
N PRO A 213 34.59 -12.11 11.17
CA PRO A 213 33.56 -13.12 11.41
C PRO A 213 33.53 -13.65 12.85
N ALA A 214 34.61 -13.49 13.62
CA ALA A 214 34.63 -13.85 15.04
C ALA A 214 33.69 -12.97 15.88
N ASP A 215 33.54 -11.70 15.50
CA ASP A 215 32.71 -10.72 16.21
C ASP A 215 31.20 -10.86 15.92
N VAL A 216 30.83 -11.67 14.91
CA VAL A 216 29.43 -11.92 14.53
C VAL A 216 28.91 -13.14 15.28
N HIS A 217 27.74 -13.06 15.89
CA HIS A 217 27.13 -14.13 16.66
C HIS A 217 25.87 -14.69 15.98
N SER A 218 25.56 -15.95 16.30
CA SER A 218 24.29 -16.56 15.89
C SER A 218 23.14 -15.77 16.52
N GLY A 219 22.20 -15.33 15.69
CA GLY A 219 21.12 -14.45 16.10
C GLY A 219 21.39 -12.97 15.84
N ASP A 220 22.57 -12.55 15.35
CA ASP A 220 22.76 -11.14 14.94
C ASP A 220 21.78 -10.77 13.82
N PHE A 221 21.04 -9.67 14.04
CA PHE A 221 20.00 -9.18 13.15
C PHE A 221 20.56 -8.29 12.05
N LEU A 222 20.30 -8.63 10.80
CA LEU A 222 20.65 -7.81 9.64
C LEU A 222 19.41 -7.08 9.14
N ALA A 223 19.45 -5.76 9.14
CA ALA A 223 18.45 -4.91 8.53
C ALA A 223 18.99 -4.29 7.23
N VAL A 224 18.26 -4.43 6.13
CA VAL A 224 18.66 -3.96 4.81
C VAL A 224 17.67 -2.92 4.31
N SER A 225 18.20 -1.81 3.78
CA SER A 225 17.41 -0.78 3.13
C SER A 225 17.93 -0.54 1.73
N LYS A 226 17.28 -1.17 0.75
CA LYS A 226 17.58 -0.96 -0.66
C LYS A 226 16.83 0.26 -1.17
N ILE A 227 17.56 1.16 -1.78
CA ILE A 227 17.02 2.39 -2.37
C ILE A 227 17.01 2.32 -3.90
N ARG A 228 17.84 1.45 -4.48
CA ARG A 228 18.03 1.34 -5.93
C ARG A 228 17.99 -0.12 -6.39
N GLY A 229 17.45 -0.35 -7.59
CA GLY A 229 17.37 -1.67 -8.21
C GLY A 229 15.95 -2.08 -8.49
N ARG A 230 15.78 -3.28 -9.05
CA ARG A 230 14.46 -3.90 -9.33
C ARG A 230 13.51 -3.87 -8.13
N TRP A 231 14.07 -3.97 -6.93
CA TRP A 231 13.35 -4.02 -5.65
C TRP A 231 13.35 -2.68 -4.90
N GLY A 232 14.10 -1.66 -5.36
CA GLY A 232 14.23 -0.39 -4.62
C GLY A 232 12.91 0.35 -4.47
N GLY A 233 12.11 0.41 -5.54
CA GLY A 233 10.78 1.03 -5.49
C GLY A 233 9.80 0.29 -4.58
N PHE A 234 9.82 -1.05 -4.60
CA PHE A 234 8.97 -1.87 -3.74
C PHE A 234 9.33 -1.68 -2.26
N GLU A 235 10.61 -1.79 -1.92
CA GLU A 235 11.06 -1.56 -0.54
C GLU A 235 10.78 -0.12 -0.08
N THR A 236 10.83 0.87 -0.96
CA THR A 236 10.46 2.25 -0.62
C THR A 236 8.99 2.39 -0.27
N LEU A 237 8.10 1.73 -1.01
CA LEU A 237 6.67 1.72 -0.71
C LEU A 237 6.38 0.91 0.56
N GLU A 238 7.06 -0.22 0.77
CA GLU A 238 6.94 -1.02 1.99
C GLU A 238 7.36 -0.22 3.23
N LYS A 239 8.52 0.46 3.18
CA LYS A 239 8.98 1.39 4.22
C LYS A 239 7.93 2.44 4.53
N TRP A 240 7.34 3.03 3.49
CA TRP A 240 6.30 4.02 3.64
C TRP A 240 4.99 3.45 4.22
N VAL A 241 4.55 2.25 3.84
CA VAL A 241 3.31 1.69 4.40
C VAL A 241 3.50 1.25 5.86
N THR A 242 4.65 0.67 6.19
CA THR A 242 4.94 0.12 7.53
C THR A 242 5.55 1.13 8.51
N GLY A 243 6.04 2.26 8.01
CA GLY A 243 6.86 3.19 8.80
C GLY A 243 8.28 2.68 9.08
N ALA A 244 8.66 1.52 8.53
CA ALA A 244 10.01 0.98 8.67
C ALA A 244 11.03 1.75 7.82
N PHE A 245 12.28 1.80 8.27
CA PHE A 245 13.37 2.43 7.51
C PHE A 245 14.29 1.40 6.82
N ALA A 246 14.00 0.12 7.03
CA ALA A 246 14.52 -1.03 6.30
C ALA A 246 13.36 -1.76 5.61
N GLY A 247 13.65 -2.40 4.47
CA GLY A 247 12.67 -3.14 3.66
C GLY A 247 12.96 -4.64 3.58
N HIS A 248 14.05 -5.11 4.19
CA HIS A 248 14.32 -6.54 4.28
C HIS A 248 15.16 -6.86 5.51
N THR A 249 15.02 -8.09 6.02
CA THR A 249 15.76 -8.55 7.18
C THR A 249 16.31 -9.96 6.98
N ALA A 250 17.44 -10.23 7.61
CA ALA A 250 18.09 -11.54 7.62
C ALA A 250 18.76 -11.76 8.99
N VAL A 251 19.17 -13.00 9.27
CA VAL A 251 19.84 -13.36 10.52
C VAL A 251 21.18 -14.05 10.25
N CYS A 252 22.20 -13.70 11.02
CA CYS A 252 23.46 -14.41 11.01
C CYS A 252 23.38 -15.69 11.84
N LEU A 253 23.93 -16.78 11.33
CA LEU A 253 23.97 -18.08 12.00
C LEU A 253 25.36 -18.69 11.86
N LYS A 254 25.87 -19.30 12.93
CA LYS A 254 27.07 -20.14 12.87
C LYS A 254 26.67 -21.62 12.90
N ASP A 255 27.25 -22.40 12.00
CA ASP A 255 27.13 -23.86 12.05
C ASP A 255 28.05 -24.48 13.11
N ASP A 256 27.94 -25.79 13.32
CA ASP A 256 28.75 -26.54 14.30
C ASP A 256 30.27 -26.48 14.02
N MET A 257 30.66 -26.15 12.79
CA MET A 257 32.07 -25.97 12.40
C MET A 257 32.55 -24.52 12.59
N GLY A 258 31.66 -23.61 13.00
CA GLY A 258 31.93 -22.19 13.17
C GLY A 258 31.88 -21.38 11.87
N ASN A 259 31.39 -21.94 10.76
CA ASN A 259 31.20 -21.16 9.53
C ASN A 259 30.01 -20.23 9.69
N LEU A 260 30.15 -19.00 9.19
CA LEU A 260 29.11 -17.97 9.24
C LEU A 260 28.20 -18.04 8.01
N TRP A 261 26.90 -18.12 8.26
CA TRP A 261 25.82 -18.16 7.29
C TRP A 261 24.88 -16.98 7.51
N VAL A 262 24.15 -16.60 6.45
CA VAL A 262 23.04 -15.65 6.51
C VAL A 262 21.78 -16.41 6.14
N GLY A 263 20.83 -16.47 7.07
CA GLY A 263 19.50 -17.04 6.86
C GLY A 263 18.48 -15.93 6.62
N GLU A 264 17.63 -16.11 5.63
CA GLU A 264 16.52 -15.19 5.32
C GLU A 264 15.32 -16.00 4.84
N SER A 265 14.11 -15.47 5.05
CA SER A 265 12.95 -15.99 4.33
C SER A 265 12.87 -15.29 2.98
N GLY A 266 12.87 -16.07 1.92
CA GLY A 266 12.68 -15.59 0.56
C GLY A 266 12.37 -16.76 -0.34
N HIS A 267 11.23 -16.70 -1.02
CA HIS A 267 10.92 -17.65 -2.07
C HIS A 267 11.28 -16.99 -3.41
N GLU A 268 12.45 -17.30 -3.97
CA GLU A 268 12.82 -16.88 -5.32
C GLU A 268 11.95 -17.62 -6.35
N ASN A 269 10.70 -17.19 -6.51
CA ASN A 269 9.95 -17.50 -7.71
C ASN A 269 10.14 -16.34 -8.68
N GLU A 270 11.03 -16.51 -9.67
CA GLU A 270 11.22 -15.59 -10.81
C GLU A 270 9.89 -15.23 -11.51
N LYS A 271 8.88 -16.10 -11.39
CA LYS A 271 7.52 -15.88 -11.87
C LYS A 271 6.75 -14.87 -11.02
N VAL A 272 6.72 -14.99 -9.69
CA VAL A 272 6.04 -14.06 -8.76
C VAL A 272 6.53 -12.62 -8.93
N THR A 273 7.80 -12.46 -9.31
CA THR A 273 8.48 -11.17 -9.51
C THR A 273 8.11 -10.44 -10.79
N SER A 274 7.78 -11.17 -11.87
CA SER A 274 7.27 -10.61 -13.12
C SER A 274 5.76 -10.34 -12.99
N VAL A 275 5.08 -11.30 -12.36
CA VAL A 275 3.67 -11.32 -11.99
C VAL A 275 3.34 -10.07 -11.18
N MET A 276 3.89 -9.79 -10.00
CA MET A 276 3.57 -8.60 -9.17
C MET A 276 3.65 -7.26 -9.93
N SER A 277 4.62 -7.09 -10.83
CA SER A 277 4.78 -5.87 -11.65
C SER A 277 3.73 -5.72 -12.77
N MET A 278 3.08 -6.83 -13.14
CA MET A 278 1.92 -6.90 -14.04
C MET A 278 0.59 -7.09 -13.26
N TRP A 279 0.64 -7.51 -11.98
CA TRP A 279 -0.46 -8.19 -11.27
C TRP A 279 -1.49 -7.27 -10.66
N THR A 280 -1.10 -6.08 -10.21
CA THR A 280 -2.07 -5.06 -9.74
C THR A 280 -3.00 -4.58 -10.87
N ARG A 281 -2.77 -5.05 -12.11
CA ARG A 281 -3.50 -4.64 -13.31
C ARG A 281 -4.14 -5.77 -14.14
N MET A 282 -3.84 -7.06 -13.90
CA MET A 282 -4.25 -8.12 -14.86
C MET A 282 -4.96 -9.38 -14.33
N GLN A 283 -4.89 -9.78 -13.04
CA GLN A 283 -5.65 -10.97 -12.57
C GLN A 283 -6.03 -10.91 -11.07
N PRO A 284 -7.24 -10.49 -10.71
CA PRO A 284 -7.69 -10.43 -9.31
C PRO A 284 -7.99 -11.78 -8.65
N ALA A 285 -8.16 -12.87 -9.41
CA ALA A 285 -8.51 -14.22 -8.92
C ALA A 285 -7.32 -14.87 -8.25
N TYR A 286 -6.12 -14.63 -8.78
CA TYR A 286 -4.91 -15.13 -8.14
C TYR A 286 -4.54 -14.28 -6.93
N ALA A 287 -4.79 -12.97 -6.97
CA ALA A 287 -4.64 -12.12 -5.77
C ALA A 287 -5.67 -12.51 -4.69
N ALA A 288 -6.94 -12.76 -5.03
CA ALA A 288 -7.93 -13.27 -4.09
C ALA A 288 -7.51 -14.63 -3.52
N ASN A 289 -7.04 -15.58 -4.35
CA ASN A 289 -6.53 -16.87 -3.89
C ASN A 289 -5.31 -16.75 -2.96
N MET A 290 -4.50 -15.69 -3.06
CA MET A 290 -3.39 -15.45 -2.12
C MET A 290 -3.86 -15.13 -0.70
N TRP A 291 -5.05 -14.56 -0.54
CA TRP A 291 -5.61 -14.19 0.76
C TRP A 291 -6.72 -15.13 1.22
N ASN A 292 -7.38 -15.86 0.31
CA ASN A 292 -8.54 -16.69 0.62
C ASN A 292 -8.24 -17.67 1.76
N GLU A 293 -7.12 -18.37 1.71
CA GLU A 293 -6.77 -19.32 2.78
C GLU A 293 -6.57 -18.61 4.12
N ALA A 294 -5.89 -17.45 4.11
CA ALA A 294 -5.65 -16.64 5.30
C ALA A 294 -6.94 -16.02 5.87
N LEU A 295 -7.87 -15.60 5.02
CA LEU A 295 -9.19 -15.08 5.39
C LEU A 295 -10.10 -16.20 5.92
N ASN A 296 -10.06 -17.38 5.29
CA ASN A 296 -10.75 -18.58 5.77
C ASN A 296 -10.27 -18.97 7.17
N LYS A 297 -8.96 -19.01 7.41
CA LYS A 297 -8.39 -19.27 8.74
C LYS A 297 -8.90 -18.27 9.78
N ARG A 298 -8.93 -16.97 9.46
CA ARG A 298 -9.48 -15.92 10.34
C ARG A 298 -10.97 -16.11 10.61
N LEU A 299 -11.74 -16.59 9.64
CA LEU A 299 -13.15 -16.95 9.81
C LEU A 299 -13.36 -18.32 10.48
N GLY A 300 -12.35 -19.17 10.60
CA GLY A 300 -12.52 -20.58 10.95
C GLY A 300 -13.37 -21.35 9.93
N THR A 301 -13.26 -20.98 8.65
CA THR A 301 -13.86 -21.67 7.50
C THR A 301 -12.76 -22.30 6.64
N GLU A 302 -13.16 -23.09 5.64
CA GLU A 302 -12.23 -23.74 4.69
C GLU A 302 -12.80 -23.59 3.27
N ASP A 303 -11.90 -23.43 2.29
CA ASP A 303 -12.19 -23.42 0.85
C ASP A 303 -13.25 -22.43 0.35
N LEU A 304 -13.61 -21.41 1.14
CA LEU A 304 -14.46 -20.33 0.66
C LEU A 304 -13.67 -19.41 -0.29
N ASP A 305 -14.28 -19.01 -1.39
CA ASP A 305 -13.72 -17.94 -2.20
C ASP A 305 -13.97 -16.57 -1.54
N LEU A 306 -13.35 -15.51 -2.06
CA LEU A 306 -13.48 -14.17 -1.49
C LEU A 306 -14.95 -13.70 -1.41
N HIS A 307 -15.79 -14.12 -2.35
CA HIS A 307 -17.20 -13.74 -2.32
C HIS A 307 -17.93 -14.44 -1.19
N ASP A 308 -17.76 -15.75 -1.07
CA ASP A 308 -18.36 -16.54 0.01
C ASP A 308 -17.86 -16.09 1.39
N ILE A 309 -16.58 -15.68 1.50
CA ILE A 309 -16.01 -15.04 2.69
C ILE A 309 -16.80 -13.77 3.03
N LEU A 310 -17.03 -12.88 2.07
CA LEU A 310 -17.78 -11.63 2.31
C LEU A 310 -19.23 -11.91 2.74
N LEU A 311 -19.91 -12.86 2.10
CA LEU A 311 -21.25 -13.26 2.53
C LEU A 311 -21.25 -13.84 3.94
N GLU A 312 -20.24 -14.63 4.29
CA GLU A 312 -20.09 -15.21 5.62
C GLU A 312 -19.80 -14.14 6.68
N THR A 313 -19.01 -13.12 6.35
CA THR A 313 -18.80 -11.96 7.23
C THR A 313 -20.11 -11.23 7.53
N GLU A 314 -20.94 -11.00 6.50
CA GLU A 314 -22.25 -10.35 6.65
C GLU A 314 -23.19 -11.20 7.52
N LYS A 315 -23.26 -12.51 7.29
CA LYS A 315 -24.07 -13.44 8.10
C LYS A 315 -23.66 -13.44 9.58
N ARG A 316 -22.37 -13.29 9.86
CA ARG A 316 -21.82 -13.24 11.22
C ARG A 316 -21.85 -11.85 11.84
N GLY A 317 -22.27 -10.83 11.09
CA GLY A 317 -22.32 -9.46 11.54
C GLY A 317 -20.94 -8.86 11.82
N ILE A 318 -19.90 -9.35 11.14
CA ILE A 318 -18.54 -8.80 11.20
C ILE A 318 -18.25 -8.05 9.90
N THR A 319 -17.54 -6.93 10.00
CA THR A 319 -17.09 -6.17 8.84
C THR A 319 -15.84 -6.81 8.22
N PHE A 320 -15.58 -6.51 6.94
CA PHE A 320 -14.37 -7.00 6.28
C PHE A 320 -13.09 -6.42 6.91
N ASP A 321 -13.14 -5.17 7.39
CA ASP A 321 -12.01 -4.55 8.10
C ASP A 321 -11.73 -5.26 9.44
N GLU A 322 -12.78 -5.62 10.19
CA GLU A 322 -12.65 -6.43 11.40
C GLU A 322 -12.09 -7.83 11.10
N LEU A 323 -12.49 -8.44 9.98
CA LEU A 323 -11.91 -9.71 9.53
C LEU A 323 -10.41 -9.56 9.27
N LEU A 324 -9.99 -8.52 8.53
CA LEU A 324 -8.57 -8.27 8.24
C LEU A 324 -7.74 -7.98 9.50
N ALA A 325 -8.37 -7.40 10.52
CA ALA A 325 -7.74 -7.10 11.80
C ALA A 325 -7.62 -8.30 12.76
N ILE A 326 -8.16 -9.48 12.42
CA ILE A 326 -7.95 -10.69 13.21
C ILE A 326 -6.47 -11.09 13.11
N PRO A 327 -5.74 -11.19 14.25
CA PRO A 327 -4.33 -11.52 14.25
C PRO A 327 -4.06 -12.90 13.64
N GLU A 328 -3.08 -12.94 12.74
CA GLU A 328 -2.51 -14.17 12.24
C GLU A 328 -1.79 -14.91 13.37
N GLN A 329 -2.01 -16.21 13.48
CA GLN A 329 -1.36 -17.01 14.52
C GLN A 329 -0.08 -17.66 13.98
N ASP A 330 0.99 -17.64 14.76
CA ASP A 330 2.31 -18.19 14.40
C ASP A 330 2.26 -19.70 14.05
N ASP A 331 1.26 -20.42 14.56
CA ASP A 331 1.08 -21.86 14.35
C ASP A 331 0.23 -22.21 13.12
N TRP A 332 -0.30 -21.21 12.41
CA TRP A 332 -1.03 -21.46 11.17
C TRP A 332 -0.13 -22.04 10.10
N GLU A 333 -0.55 -23.16 9.53
CA GLU A 333 0.06 -23.78 8.35
C GLU A 333 -0.88 -23.66 7.17
N TYR A 334 -0.34 -23.22 6.03
CA TYR A 334 -1.06 -23.06 4.79
C TYR A 334 -0.91 -24.32 3.91
N SER A 335 -1.71 -24.41 2.86
CA SER A 335 -1.72 -25.53 1.92
C SER A 335 -0.37 -25.75 1.23
N ASP A 336 0.44 -24.71 1.08
CA ASP A 336 1.80 -24.75 0.55
C ASP A 336 2.90 -24.80 1.63
N GLY A 337 2.51 -24.90 2.90
CA GLY A 337 3.39 -25.02 4.05
C GLY A 337 3.37 -23.81 4.98
N LYS A 338 4.45 -23.60 5.74
CA LYS A 338 4.60 -22.43 6.59
C LYS A 338 4.97 -21.22 5.74
N SER A 339 4.25 -20.12 5.94
CA SER A 339 4.51 -18.84 5.30
C SER A 339 4.87 -17.80 6.35
N THR A 340 6.02 -17.14 6.19
CA THR A 340 6.50 -16.11 7.13
C THR A 340 7.15 -14.97 6.36
N THR A 341 6.92 -13.74 6.81
CA THR A 341 7.69 -12.57 6.34
C THR A 341 9.15 -12.65 6.82
N CYS A 342 10.03 -11.86 6.22
CA CYS A 342 11.46 -11.82 6.57
C CYS A 342 11.70 -11.59 8.06
N VAL A 343 10.92 -10.69 8.66
CA VAL A 343 11.05 -10.35 10.07
C VAL A 343 10.39 -11.39 10.98
N ALA A 344 9.21 -11.90 10.62
CA ALA A 344 8.52 -12.94 11.38
C ALA A 344 9.36 -14.22 11.45
N PHE A 345 10.07 -14.57 10.37
CA PHE A 345 11.01 -15.70 10.35
C PHE A 345 12.08 -15.58 11.44
N ILE A 346 12.72 -14.40 11.54
CA ILE A 346 13.79 -14.16 12.52
C ILE A 346 13.22 -14.12 13.94
N LEU A 347 12.10 -13.42 14.14
CA LEU A 347 11.47 -13.34 15.45
C LEU A 347 10.91 -14.69 15.91
N SER A 348 10.49 -15.57 14.99
CA SER A 348 10.14 -16.97 15.31
C SER A 348 11.34 -17.71 15.88
N MET A 349 12.53 -17.54 15.28
CA MET A 349 13.75 -18.13 15.82
C MET A 349 14.10 -17.58 17.20
N TYR A 350 13.94 -16.27 17.42
CA TYR A 350 14.15 -15.65 18.74
C TYR A 350 13.16 -16.16 19.79
N LYS A 351 11.92 -16.39 19.38
CA LYS A 351 10.86 -16.96 20.20
C LYS A 351 11.21 -18.37 20.65
N GLU A 352 11.65 -19.22 19.73
CA GLU A 352 12.14 -20.58 20.02
C GLU A 352 13.43 -20.58 20.85
N ALA A 353 14.30 -19.59 20.66
CA ALA A 353 15.50 -19.39 21.48
C ALA A 353 15.20 -18.88 22.90
N GLY A 354 13.95 -18.55 23.21
CA GLY A 354 13.50 -18.14 24.53
C GLY A 354 13.68 -16.65 24.85
N ILE A 355 13.95 -15.79 23.86
CA ILE A 355 14.17 -14.35 24.06
C ILE A 355 12.94 -13.67 24.71
N PHE A 356 11.73 -14.08 24.33
CA PHE A 356 10.49 -13.54 24.88
C PHE A 356 10.11 -14.13 26.25
N GLY A 357 10.84 -15.11 26.76
CA GLY A 357 10.65 -15.66 28.10
C GLY A 357 9.18 -16.05 28.41
N PRO A 358 8.62 -15.65 29.58
CA PRO A 358 7.27 -16.06 30.00
C PRO A 358 6.13 -15.59 29.11
N ILE A 359 6.31 -14.52 28.33
CA ILE A 359 5.26 -13.96 27.47
C ILE A 359 5.29 -14.52 26.05
N SER A 360 6.23 -15.44 25.75
CA SER A 360 6.40 -16.05 24.43
C SER A 360 5.09 -16.60 23.85
N SER A 361 4.28 -17.29 24.65
CA SER A 361 2.99 -17.85 24.22
C SER A 361 1.91 -16.82 23.91
N SER A 362 2.12 -15.56 24.25
CA SER A 362 1.18 -14.45 24.05
C SER A 362 1.68 -13.44 23.01
N ILE A 363 2.70 -13.79 22.24
CA ILE A 363 3.21 -12.94 21.15
C ILE A 363 2.97 -13.68 19.85
N GLN A 364 2.31 -13.04 18.88
CA GLN A 364 2.25 -13.51 17.50
C GLN A 364 3.28 -12.71 16.69
N VAL A 365 4.40 -13.34 16.30
CA VAL A 365 5.47 -12.65 15.58
C VAL A 365 5.11 -12.38 14.10
N THR A 366 4.09 -13.06 13.58
CA THR A 366 3.42 -12.74 12.30
C THR A 366 2.87 -11.33 12.24
N GLU A 367 2.51 -10.74 13.39
CA GLU A 367 1.97 -9.37 13.50
C GLU A 367 3.06 -8.28 13.57
N PHE A 368 4.34 -8.64 13.44
CA PHE A 368 5.45 -7.70 13.55
C PHE A 368 5.88 -7.21 12.18
N THR A 369 6.02 -5.89 12.03
CA THR A 369 6.76 -5.29 10.92
C THR A 369 8.25 -5.20 11.24
N ILE A 370 9.07 -4.85 10.23
CA ILE A 370 10.50 -4.57 10.43
C ILE A 370 10.69 -3.44 11.46
N ARG A 371 9.79 -2.45 11.48
CA ARG A 371 9.79 -1.37 12.47
C ARG A 371 9.68 -1.92 13.88
N ASP A 372 8.67 -2.74 14.11
CA ASP A 372 8.40 -3.28 15.45
C ASP A 372 9.56 -4.13 15.94
N ALA A 373 10.17 -4.93 15.05
CA ALA A 373 11.32 -5.76 15.39
C ALA A 373 12.55 -4.97 15.84
N TYR A 374 12.96 -3.92 15.10
CA TYR A 374 14.12 -3.14 15.52
C TYR A 374 13.84 -2.25 16.74
N MET A 375 12.57 -2.00 17.07
CA MET A 375 12.16 -1.25 18.26
C MET A 375 12.24 -2.08 19.54
N LEU A 376 12.20 -3.42 19.44
CA LEU A 376 12.30 -4.31 20.60
C LEU A 376 13.61 -4.07 21.36
N ARG A 377 13.51 -3.95 22.68
CA ARG A 377 14.62 -3.74 23.60
C ARG A 377 15.34 -5.06 23.91
N ILE A 378 15.85 -5.69 22.86
CA ILE A 378 16.54 -7.00 22.90
C ILE A 378 17.96 -6.95 22.32
N PHE A 379 18.37 -5.79 21.79
CA PHE A 379 19.68 -5.59 21.18
C PHE A 379 20.68 -5.00 22.17
N GLU A 380 21.97 -5.20 21.90
CA GLU A 380 23.05 -4.62 22.68
C GLU A 380 23.03 -3.08 22.60
N ASP A 381 22.89 -2.41 23.75
CA ASP A 381 22.93 -0.95 23.88
C ASP A 381 24.25 -0.43 24.44
N ASN A 382 25.08 -1.31 25.04
CA ASN A 382 26.37 -0.93 25.56
C ASN A 382 27.40 -0.87 24.42
N GLN A 383 27.69 0.36 23.99
CA GLN A 383 28.70 0.63 22.98
C GLN A 383 30.04 -0.08 23.27
N THR A 384 30.48 -0.19 24.52
CA THR A 384 31.76 -0.86 24.83
C THR A 384 31.82 -2.34 24.47
N ARG A 385 30.66 -2.98 24.25
CA ARG A 385 30.53 -4.39 23.84
C ARG A 385 30.42 -4.55 22.32
N LEU A 386 30.19 -3.46 21.59
CA LEU A 386 30.14 -3.50 20.12
C LEU A 386 31.53 -3.77 19.53
N PRO A 387 31.62 -4.43 18.37
CA PRO A 387 32.89 -4.71 17.71
C PRO A 387 33.68 -3.44 17.41
N ARG A 388 35.02 -3.51 17.43
CA ARG A 388 35.86 -2.31 17.20
C ARG A 388 35.65 -1.69 15.82
N TRP A 389 35.35 -2.50 14.81
CA TRP A 389 35.08 -2.03 13.44
C TRP A 389 33.69 -1.37 13.29
N CYS A 390 32.81 -1.52 14.27
CA CYS A 390 31.48 -0.93 14.30
C CYS A 390 31.53 0.56 14.68
N GLN A 391 32.49 0.95 15.51
CA GLN A 391 32.63 2.31 16.03
C GLN A 391 33.62 3.14 15.22
N ASN A 392 33.12 3.82 14.19
CA ASN A 392 33.88 4.89 13.55
C ASN A 392 33.63 6.21 14.28
N GLU A 393 34.69 7.00 14.53
CA GLU A 393 34.61 8.27 15.29
C GLU A 393 33.58 9.27 14.73
N ASN A 394 33.26 9.16 13.43
CA ASN A 394 32.36 10.08 12.71
C ASN A 394 30.89 9.62 12.67
N ASP A 395 30.60 8.34 12.90
CA ASP A 395 29.26 7.75 12.75
C ASP A 395 28.91 6.92 13.99
N ARG A 396 28.79 7.59 15.15
CA ARG A 396 28.33 6.96 16.40
C ARG A 396 26.84 6.60 16.31
N LEU A 397 26.55 5.46 15.69
CA LEU A 397 25.24 4.82 15.68
C LEU A 397 25.12 3.86 16.89
N PRO A 398 23.90 3.63 17.41
CA PRO A 398 23.68 2.63 18.45
C PRO A 398 23.76 1.18 17.93
N PHE A 399 23.99 1.00 16.63
CA PHE A 399 24.13 -0.28 15.94
C PHE A 399 25.23 -0.20 14.87
N CYS A 400 25.62 -1.35 14.33
CA CYS A 400 26.71 -1.45 13.35
C CYS A 400 26.19 -1.30 11.92
N GLN A 401 26.73 -0.32 11.17
CA GLN A 401 26.43 -0.18 9.75
C GLN A 401 27.59 -0.66 8.86
N ILE A 402 27.44 -1.88 8.36
CA ILE A 402 28.48 -2.59 7.61
C ILE A 402 28.64 -2.16 6.14
N LEU A 403 27.58 -1.65 5.51
CA LEU A 403 27.55 -1.33 4.08
C LEU A 403 26.59 -0.15 3.81
N GLY A 404 26.83 0.54 2.69
CA GLY A 404 25.87 1.46 2.08
C GLY A 404 26.32 2.92 2.08
N GLU A 405 25.90 3.67 1.05
CA GLU A 405 26.27 5.07 0.84
C GLU A 405 25.62 6.03 1.82
N TYR A 406 24.47 5.63 2.38
CA TYR A 406 23.63 6.46 3.23
C TYR A 406 23.62 5.92 4.64
N ARG A 407 23.59 6.82 5.61
CA ARG A 407 23.47 6.51 7.03
C ARG A 407 22.09 5.93 7.30
N MET A 408 22.07 4.77 7.96
CA MET A 408 20.82 4.12 8.36
C MET A 408 20.21 4.85 9.55
N GLU A 409 18.89 4.95 9.53
CA GLU A 409 18.08 5.53 10.60
C GLU A 409 17.08 4.46 11.06
N PHE A 410 16.96 4.27 12.37
CA PHE A 410 15.95 3.37 12.96
C PHE A 410 15.24 4.11 14.10
N PRO A 411 14.20 4.92 13.79
CA PRO A 411 13.48 5.68 14.81
C PRO A 411 12.86 4.76 15.87
N GLY A 412 13.22 4.96 17.14
CA GLY A 412 12.74 4.08 18.23
C GLY A 412 13.53 2.77 18.39
N TYR A 413 14.70 2.65 17.75
CA TYR A 413 15.59 1.51 17.91
C TYR A 413 15.83 1.14 19.38
N ASN A 414 15.60 -0.13 19.72
CA ASN A 414 15.89 -0.72 21.03
C ASN A 414 15.22 0.01 22.21
N THR A 415 13.98 0.49 22.05
CA THR A 415 13.28 1.31 23.07
C THR A 415 12.11 0.63 23.76
N LEU A 416 11.52 -0.42 23.17
CA LEU A 416 10.30 -1.05 23.66
C LEU A 416 10.57 -2.39 24.34
N ASP A 417 10.18 -2.49 25.61
CA ASP A 417 10.12 -3.80 26.26
C ASP A 417 9.03 -4.67 25.64
N PRO A 418 9.31 -5.95 25.34
CA PRO A 418 8.28 -6.89 24.91
C PRO A 418 7.17 -7.04 25.98
N TYR A 419 5.90 -7.07 25.56
CA TYR A 419 4.73 -7.36 26.41
C TYR A 419 3.72 -8.27 25.69
N ALA A 420 2.74 -8.79 26.41
CA ALA A 420 1.75 -9.73 25.89
C ALA A 420 0.82 -9.06 24.86
N ASN A 421 0.50 -9.79 23.79
CA ASN A 421 -0.37 -9.40 22.67
C ASN A 421 0.09 -8.13 21.94
N MET A 422 1.41 -7.90 21.92
CA MET A 422 2.06 -6.77 21.26
C MET A 422 1.76 -6.75 19.76
N ASN A 423 1.47 -5.56 19.21
CA ASN A 423 1.16 -5.29 17.79
C ASN A 423 -0.21 -5.77 17.27
N GLU A 424 -0.92 -6.64 17.97
CA GLU A 424 -2.20 -7.20 17.49
C GLU A 424 -3.32 -6.16 17.30
N HIS A 425 -3.24 -5.03 18.01
CA HIS A 425 -4.27 -3.97 17.99
C HIS A 425 -3.66 -2.59 17.72
N CYS A 426 -2.50 -2.55 17.05
CA CYS A 426 -1.80 -1.31 16.80
C CYS A 426 -2.26 -0.59 15.53
N PRO A 427 -2.61 0.71 15.61
CA PRO A 427 -2.59 1.52 14.40
C PRO A 427 -1.15 1.63 13.90
N SER A 428 -0.94 1.46 12.60
CA SER A 428 0.35 1.74 11.96
C SER A 428 0.14 2.16 10.51
N LEU A 429 -0.60 3.24 10.33
CA LEU A 429 -0.89 3.80 9.01
C LEU A 429 -0.07 5.07 8.74
N PRO A 430 0.39 5.28 7.50
CA PRO A 430 0.98 6.54 7.09
C PRO A 430 -0.05 7.69 7.17
N PRO A 431 0.40 8.94 7.36
CA PRO A 431 1.80 9.38 7.47
C PRO A 431 2.32 9.45 8.91
N THR A 432 1.48 9.21 9.92
CA THR A 432 1.82 9.48 11.32
C THR A 432 2.45 8.29 12.03
N TYR A 433 2.10 7.05 11.63
CA TYR A 433 2.58 5.81 12.27
C TYR A 433 2.43 5.83 13.79
N ASP A 434 1.31 6.43 14.24
CA ASP A 434 1.02 6.63 15.66
C ASP A 434 1.01 5.28 16.37
N ARG A 435 1.71 5.20 17.51
CA ARG A 435 1.79 3.98 18.31
C ARG A 435 1.37 4.31 19.75
N PRO A 436 0.10 4.10 20.11
CA PRO A 436 -0.37 4.27 21.47
C PRO A 436 0.39 3.40 22.47
N SER A 437 0.45 3.82 23.73
CA SER A 437 1.07 3.02 24.80
C SER A 437 0.34 1.69 24.96
N GLN A 438 1.07 0.57 24.92
CA GLN A 438 0.53 -0.79 25.06
C GLN A 438 -0.40 -1.23 23.91
N CYS A 439 -0.25 -0.62 22.73
CA CYS A 439 -0.42 -1.35 21.49
C CYS A 439 0.98 -1.87 21.12
#